data_AF-A0A1R3K4D6-F1
#
_entry.id   AF-A0A1R3K4D6-F1
#
_cell.length_a   1.000
_cell.length_b   1.000
_cell.length_c   1.000
_cell.angle_alpha   90.00
_cell.angle_beta   90.00
_cell.angle_gamma   90.00
#
_symmetry.space_group_name_H-M   'P 1'
#
loop_
_entity.id
_entity.type
_entity.pdbx_description
1 polymer ?
#
loop_
_entity_poly.entity_id
_entity_poly.type
_entity_poly.pdbx_seq_one_letter_code
_entity_poly.pdbx_strand_id
1 'polypeptide(L)'
;MTNRIKSFLSSSSLLLVLLSSILIGTEARRDPFNILISKNFAGDQKLPDFFDILGAIKDSGPSPGVGHKFTDSQTLGGIKNSGPSPGGGGHKVIDSSTLEGIKDSGPSPGEGHKVVDSSTLGGIKDSGPSPGVGNKFTNGFTFGGIKDSGPSPGVGHKFTNSFTLGGIKDSGPSPGVGNKFIDSFNLGGIKDSGPSPGVGNKFTDRRQTLGGIKDSGPSPGVGNKFTDNHTLGGIKDSGPSPGAGH
;
A
#
# COMPACT_ATOMS: atom_id res chain seq x y z
N MET A 1 15.53 38.55 6.25
CA MET A 1 15.30 37.54 5.17
C MET A 1 16.30 36.38 5.20
N THR A 2 17.01 36.14 6.31
CA THR A 2 18.16 35.21 6.38
C THR A 2 17.90 33.94 7.20
N ASN A 3 16.92 33.92 8.10
CA ASN A 3 16.64 32.76 8.97
C ASN A 3 15.77 31.68 8.29
N ARG A 4 14.90 32.05 7.34
CA ARG A 4 14.04 31.09 6.62
C ARG A 4 14.82 30.19 5.65
N ILE A 5 15.86 30.73 5.00
CA ILE A 5 16.71 29.98 4.07
C ILE A 5 17.62 29.02 4.84
N LYS A 6 18.16 29.44 6.00
CA LYS A 6 18.93 28.54 6.90
C LYS A 6 18.08 27.39 7.44
N SER A 7 16.83 27.66 7.83
CA SER A 7 15.88 26.62 8.27
C SER A 7 15.56 25.62 7.16
N PHE A 8 15.41 26.07 5.91
CA PHE A 8 15.10 25.20 4.77
C PHE A 8 16.28 24.30 4.38
N LEU A 9 17.50 24.85 4.42
CA LEU A 9 18.74 24.09 4.21
C LEU A 9 18.99 23.09 5.35
N SER A 10 18.68 23.47 6.59
CA SER A 10 18.77 22.58 7.75
C SER A 10 17.77 21.42 7.68
N SER A 11 16.54 21.66 7.25
CA SER A 11 15.53 20.59 7.09
C SER A 11 15.83 19.68 5.91
N SER A 12 16.37 20.21 4.81
CA SER A 12 16.80 19.43 3.65
C SER A 12 18.00 18.54 3.99
N SER A 13 18.97 19.07 4.75
CA SER A 13 20.11 18.29 5.25
C SER A 13 19.65 17.19 6.22
N LEU A 14 18.67 17.46 7.09
CA LEU A 14 18.14 16.47 8.01
C LEU A 14 17.39 15.35 7.28
N LEU A 15 16.65 15.68 6.22
CA LEU A 15 16.01 14.71 5.34
C LEU A 15 17.06 13.84 4.63
N LEU A 16 18.16 14.43 4.13
CA LEU A 16 19.25 13.71 3.50
C LEU A 16 19.97 12.76 4.47
N VAL A 17 20.16 13.20 5.72
CA VAL A 17 20.74 12.39 6.81
C VAL A 17 19.78 11.26 7.24
N LEU A 18 18.48 11.50 7.29
CA LEU A 18 17.48 10.46 7.55
C LEU A 18 17.43 9.42 6.42
N LEU A 19 17.48 9.86 5.16
CA LEU A 19 17.53 8.97 3.99
C LEU A 19 18.79 8.10 3.99
N SER A 20 19.94 8.66 4.34
CA SER A 20 21.20 7.91 4.43
C SER A 20 21.27 7.01 5.67
N SER A 21 20.65 7.39 6.79
CA SER A 21 20.56 6.55 8.00
C SER A 21 19.68 5.32 7.78
N ILE A 22 18.60 5.45 7.00
CA ILE A 22 17.74 4.32 6.63
C ILE A 22 18.49 3.37 5.68
N LEU A 23 19.33 3.91 4.80
CA LEU A 23 20.17 3.13 3.88
C LEU A 23 21.27 2.33 4.61
N ILE A 24 21.82 2.88 5.71
CA ILE A 24 22.88 2.24 6.51
C ILE A 24 22.29 1.31 7.58
N GLY A 25 21.09 1.58 8.11
CA GLY A 25 20.41 0.70 9.08
C GLY A 25 19.94 -0.65 8.54
N THR A 26 20.05 -0.86 7.23
CA THR A 26 19.89 -2.15 6.55
C THR A 26 21.25 -2.75 6.17
N GLU A 27 22.21 -2.71 7.10
CA GLU A 27 23.46 -3.48 7.04
C GLU A 27 23.18 -4.99 7.16
N ALA A 28 22.56 -5.55 6.14
CA ALA A 28 22.62 -6.97 5.80
C ALA A 28 22.20 -7.29 4.36
N ARG A 29 21.58 -6.39 3.58
CA ARG A 29 21.22 -6.72 2.19
C ARG A 29 21.31 -5.55 1.22
N ARG A 30 22.45 -5.57 0.50
CA ARG A 30 22.65 -5.26 -0.92
C ARG A 30 22.48 -3.80 -1.36
N ASP A 31 23.63 -3.24 -1.72
CA ASP A 31 23.78 -2.10 -2.63
C ASP A 31 22.83 -2.20 -3.85
N PRO A 32 21.96 -1.21 -4.09
CA PRO A 32 21.07 -1.24 -5.25
C PRO A 32 21.78 -0.99 -6.58
N PHE A 33 23.03 -0.50 -6.57
CA PHE A 33 23.82 -0.21 -7.79
C PHE A 33 24.95 -1.22 -8.08
N ASN A 34 25.25 -2.12 -7.14
CA ASN A 34 26.40 -3.05 -7.27
C ASN A 34 26.03 -4.42 -7.88
N ILE A 35 24.74 -4.65 -8.18
CA ILE A 35 24.25 -5.86 -8.86
C ILE A 35 24.33 -5.75 -10.39
N LEU A 36 24.84 -4.64 -10.95
CA LEU A 36 24.98 -4.55 -12.41
C LEU A 36 26.16 -5.36 -12.98
N ILE A 37 27.09 -5.82 -12.14
CA ILE A 37 28.27 -6.59 -12.58
C ILE A 37 28.61 -7.68 -11.56
N SER A 38 27.87 -8.79 -11.57
CA SER A 38 28.45 -10.05 -11.09
C SER A 38 28.15 -11.17 -12.08
N LYS A 39 29.18 -11.45 -12.88
CA LYS A 39 29.32 -12.68 -13.66
C LYS A 39 29.15 -13.91 -12.76
N ASN A 40 28.71 -15.00 -13.40
CA ASN A 40 28.76 -16.41 -13.00
C ASN A 40 27.44 -17.01 -12.53
N PHE A 41 26.59 -17.39 -13.48
CA PHE A 41 25.76 -18.59 -13.35
C PHE A 41 26.01 -19.48 -14.57
N ALA A 42 26.89 -20.45 -14.39
CA ALA A 42 26.99 -21.61 -15.27
C ALA A 42 25.90 -22.60 -14.84
N GLY A 43 24.97 -22.91 -15.74
CA GLY A 43 23.93 -23.91 -15.53
C GLY A 43 22.66 -23.57 -16.33
N ASP A 44 22.30 -24.47 -17.24
CA ASP A 44 21.14 -24.45 -18.14
C ASP A 44 19.79 -24.16 -17.46
N GLN A 45 19.48 -22.89 -17.24
CA GLN A 45 18.12 -22.43 -16.98
C GLN A 45 17.88 -21.17 -17.81
N LYS A 46 16.83 -21.22 -18.66
CA LYS A 46 16.34 -20.12 -19.49
C LYS A 46 16.60 -18.78 -18.80
N LEU A 47 17.39 -17.93 -19.47
CA LEU A 47 17.56 -16.53 -19.13
C LEU A 47 16.15 -15.94 -18.92
N PRO A 48 15.74 -15.50 -17.71
CA PRO A 48 14.52 -14.72 -17.59
C PRO A 48 14.74 -13.50 -18.48
N ASP A 49 13.82 -13.29 -19.42
CA ASP A 49 13.98 -12.33 -20.50
C ASP A 49 14.37 -10.98 -19.90
N PHE A 50 15.57 -10.50 -20.25
CA PHE A 50 16.12 -9.20 -19.84
C PHE A 50 15.13 -8.03 -20.06
N PHE A 51 14.13 -8.24 -20.93
CA PHE A 51 13.02 -7.35 -21.20
C PHE A 51 11.96 -7.26 -20.11
N ASP A 52 11.76 -8.27 -19.26
CA ASP A 52 10.83 -8.21 -18.12
C ASP A 52 11.36 -7.32 -17.00
N ILE A 53 12.69 -7.29 -16.82
CA ILE A 53 13.35 -6.41 -15.85
C ILE A 53 13.21 -4.94 -16.26
N LEU A 54 13.28 -4.63 -17.57
CA LEU A 54 13.17 -3.27 -18.13
C LEU A 54 11.73 -2.86 -18.52
N GLY A 55 10.84 -3.83 -18.72
CA GLY A 55 9.49 -3.64 -19.23
C GLY A 55 8.43 -3.55 -18.13
N ALA A 56 7.30 -2.93 -18.45
CA ALA A 56 6.13 -2.95 -17.58
C ALA A 56 5.38 -4.28 -17.71
N ILE A 57 5.22 -5.02 -16.61
CA ILE A 57 4.42 -6.25 -16.57
C ILE A 57 2.93 -5.90 -16.68
N LYS A 58 2.24 -6.56 -17.61
CA LYS A 58 0.83 -6.32 -17.90
C LYS A 58 0.10 -7.65 -18.09
N ASP A 59 -0.57 -8.11 -17.04
CA ASP A 59 -1.47 -9.25 -17.13
C ASP A 59 -2.92 -8.74 -17.22
N SER A 60 -3.65 -9.19 -18.24
CA SER A 60 -5.03 -8.78 -18.45
C SER A 60 -5.91 -9.95 -18.87
N GLY A 61 -7.13 -10.00 -18.37
CA GLY A 61 -8.15 -10.96 -18.75
C GLY A 61 -8.70 -11.76 -17.57
N PRO A 62 -9.81 -12.49 -17.76
CA PRO A 62 -10.38 -13.34 -16.71
C PRO A 62 -9.41 -14.45 -16.30
N SER A 63 -9.29 -14.73 -15.00
CA SER A 63 -8.55 -15.87 -14.46
C SER A 63 -9.50 -16.81 -13.70
N PRO A 64 -10.04 -17.87 -14.34
CA PRO A 64 -10.83 -18.89 -13.66
C PRO A 64 -9.95 -19.64 -12.65
N GLY A 65 -10.23 -19.49 -11.35
CA GLY A 65 -9.38 -20.02 -10.28
C GLY A 65 -8.73 -18.92 -9.46
N VAL A 66 -7.44 -19.09 -9.14
CA VAL A 66 -6.63 -18.07 -8.48
C VAL A 66 -6.29 -16.98 -9.49
N GLY A 67 -6.43 -15.70 -9.12
CA GLY A 67 -6.08 -14.56 -9.96
C GLY A 67 -4.62 -14.55 -10.41
N HIS A 68 -4.28 -13.63 -11.34
CA HIS A 68 -2.92 -13.46 -11.87
C HIS A 68 -1.90 -13.32 -10.75
N LYS A 69 -0.81 -14.10 -10.82
CA LYS A 69 0.25 -14.10 -9.80
C LYS A 69 1.57 -13.67 -10.42
N PHE A 70 2.07 -12.53 -9.98
CA PHE A 70 3.41 -12.05 -10.31
C PHE A 70 4.36 -12.27 -9.14
N THR A 71 5.58 -12.74 -9.40
CA THR A 71 6.62 -12.88 -8.38
C THR A 71 7.99 -12.59 -8.97
N ASP A 72 8.64 -11.54 -8.47
CA ASP A 72 9.97 -11.14 -8.91
C ASP A 72 10.77 -10.50 -7.76
N SER A 73 12.03 -10.21 -8.03
CA SER A 73 12.95 -9.53 -7.14
C SER A 73 13.11 -8.05 -7.48
N GLN A 74 13.09 -7.66 -8.76
CA GLN A 74 13.22 -6.26 -9.18
C GLN A 74 12.52 -6.01 -10.51
N THR A 75 11.59 -5.06 -10.53
CA THR A 75 10.90 -4.59 -11.73
C THR A 75 11.19 -3.10 -11.97
N LEU A 76 11.84 -2.75 -13.09
CA LEU A 76 12.07 -1.35 -13.46
C LEU A 76 10.83 -0.71 -14.11
N GLY A 77 9.90 -1.50 -14.64
CA GLY A 77 8.60 -1.03 -15.11
C GLY A 77 7.52 -0.98 -14.03
N GLY A 78 6.32 -0.57 -14.41
CA GLY A 78 5.13 -0.72 -13.57
C GLY A 78 4.50 -2.10 -13.70
N ILE A 79 3.89 -2.60 -12.61
CA ILE A 79 3.11 -3.84 -12.61
C ILE A 79 1.64 -3.50 -12.78
N LYS A 80 0.95 -4.14 -13.72
CA LYS A 80 -0.48 -3.90 -13.95
C LYS A 80 -1.24 -5.21 -14.17
N ASN A 81 -2.07 -5.60 -13.21
CA ASN A 81 -2.96 -6.75 -13.38
C ASN A 81 -4.42 -6.30 -13.51
N SER A 82 -5.15 -6.86 -14.47
CA SER A 82 -6.54 -6.49 -14.70
C SER A 82 -7.41 -7.66 -15.13
N GLY A 83 -8.68 -7.64 -14.71
CA GLY A 83 -9.68 -8.62 -15.12
C GLY A 83 -10.30 -9.38 -13.95
N PRO A 84 -11.42 -10.09 -14.18
CA PRO A 84 -12.10 -10.83 -13.12
C PRO A 84 -11.31 -12.06 -12.64
N SER A 85 -11.34 -12.32 -11.33
CA SER A 85 -10.75 -13.50 -10.69
C SER A 85 -11.80 -14.28 -9.88
N PRO A 86 -12.72 -15.02 -10.53
CA PRO A 86 -13.89 -15.64 -9.88
C PRO A 86 -13.60 -16.87 -9.00
N GLY A 87 -12.39 -17.45 -9.01
CA GLY A 87 -12.12 -18.72 -8.34
C GLY A 87 -11.60 -18.61 -6.90
N GLY A 88 -12.05 -17.60 -6.17
CA GLY A 88 -11.84 -17.50 -4.72
C GLY A 88 -10.62 -16.70 -4.28
N GLY A 89 -9.75 -16.26 -5.19
CA GLY A 89 -8.61 -15.40 -4.86
C GLY A 89 -8.29 -14.40 -5.97
N GLY A 90 -8.02 -13.15 -5.58
CA GLY A 90 -7.67 -12.05 -6.49
C GLY A 90 -6.23 -12.10 -6.99
N HIS A 91 -5.84 -11.06 -7.73
CA HIS A 91 -4.47 -10.91 -8.25
C HIS A 91 -3.47 -10.81 -7.10
N LYS A 92 -2.29 -11.40 -7.30
CA LYS A 92 -1.24 -11.46 -6.29
C LYS A 92 0.08 -10.97 -6.86
N VAL A 93 0.55 -9.83 -6.37
CA VAL A 93 1.87 -9.28 -6.68
C VAL A 93 2.79 -9.53 -5.49
N ILE A 94 3.90 -10.21 -5.73
CA ILE A 94 5.01 -10.30 -4.77
C ILE A 94 6.26 -9.74 -5.46
N ASP A 95 6.73 -8.60 -5.03
CA ASP A 95 7.96 -8.00 -5.56
C ASP A 95 8.86 -7.55 -4.40
N SER A 96 10.15 -7.35 -4.65
CA SER A 96 11.03 -6.66 -3.70
C SER A 96 11.24 -5.20 -4.07
N SER A 97 11.21 -4.85 -5.37
CA SER A 97 11.28 -3.44 -5.76
C SER A 97 10.64 -3.10 -7.10
N THR A 98 9.72 -2.14 -7.12
CA THR A 98 9.08 -1.62 -8.34
C THR A 98 9.30 -0.11 -8.55
N LEU A 99 9.75 0.33 -9.73
CA LEU A 99 10.06 1.76 -9.99
C LEU A 99 8.83 2.64 -10.33
N GLU A 100 7.93 2.24 -11.24
CA GLU A 100 6.80 3.09 -11.67
C GLU A 100 5.54 2.96 -10.81
N GLY A 101 5.34 1.81 -10.15
CA GLY A 101 4.20 1.51 -9.28
C GLY A 101 3.37 0.30 -9.70
N ILE A 102 2.38 -0.03 -8.88
CA ILE A 102 1.57 -1.24 -8.99
C ILE A 102 0.10 -0.85 -9.19
N LYS A 103 -0.57 -1.44 -10.18
CA LYS A 103 -1.96 -1.13 -10.53
C LYS A 103 -2.76 -2.42 -10.73
N ASP A 104 -3.58 -2.76 -9.76
CA ASP A 104 -4.49 -3.89 -9.87
C ASP A 104 -5.93 -3.42 -10.08
N SER A 105 -6.72 -4.19 -10.81
CA SER A 105 -8.16 -3.95 -10.96
C SER A 105 -8.91 -5.20 -11.40
N GLY A 106 -10.23 -5.18 -11.23
CA GLY A 106 -11.13 -6.25 -11.65
C GLY A 106 -11.81 -6.94 -10.46
N PRO A 107 -12.99 -7.56 -10.64
CA PRO A 107 -13.68 -8.21 -9.52
C PRO A 107 -12.94 -9.44 -9.00
N SER A 108 -12.87 -9.60 -7.68
CA SER A 108 -12.30 -10.77 -7.00
C SER A 108 -13.29 -11.35 -5.98
N PRO A 109 -14.26 -12.18 -6.41
CA PRO A 109 -15.14 -12.94 -5.52
C PRO A 109 -14.32 -13.90 -4.64
N GLY A 110 -14.35 -13.71 -3.31
CA GLY A 110 -13.54 -14.47 -2.36
C GLY A 110 -12.51 -13.58 -1.67
N GLU A 111 -11.22 -13.89 -1.80
CA GLU A 111 -10.12 -13.02 -1.34
C GLU A 111 -9.79 -11.96 -2.38
N GLY A 112 -9.64 -10.71 -1.96
CA GLY A 112 -9.29 -9.58 -2.81
C GLY A 112 -7.85 -9.63 -3.33
N HIS A 113 -7.45 -8.58 -4.04
CA HIS A 113 -6.09 -8.48 -4.56
C HIS A 113 -5.08 -8.36 -3.42
N LYS A 114 -3.89 -8.90 -3.62
CA LYS A 114 -2.82 -8.93 -2.63
C LYS A 114 -1.53 -8.41 -3.24
N VAL A 115 -1.06 -7.28 -2.73
CA VAL A 115 0.26 -6.72 -3.05
C VAL A 115 1.16 -6.88 -1.84
N VAL A 116 2.27 -7.59 -2.04
CA VAL A 116 3.38 -7.67 -1.10
C VAL A 116 4.60 -7.12 -1.81
N ASP A 117 5.05 -5.96 -1.40
CA ASP A 117 6.24 -5.33 -1.96
C ASP A 117 7.21 -4.97 -0.82
N SER A 118 8.50 -4.81 -1.10
CA SER A 118 9.42 -4.25 -0.11
C SER A 118 9.65 -2.76 -0.36
N SER A 119 9.68 -2.33 -1.63
CA SER A 119 9.92 -0.93 -1.97
C SER A 119 9.34 -0.54 -3.33
N THR A 120 8.49 0.48 -3.36
CA THR A 120 8.02 1.05 -4.63
C THR A 120 8.22 2.56 -4.67
N LEU A 121 8.83 3.01 -5.77
CA LEU A 121 8.97 4.44 -6.07
C LEU A 121 7.66 5.04 -6.58
N GLY A 122 6.84 4.22 -7.22
CA GLY A 122 5.50 4.57 -7.62
C GLY A 122 4.47 4.50 -6.50
N GLY A 123 3.21 4.69 -6.90
CA GLY A 123 2.06 4.44 -6.04
C GLY A 123 1.48 3.06 -6.27
N ILE A 124 0.71 2.58 -5.31
CA ILE A 124 -0.08 1.35 -5.43
C ILE A 124 -1.53 1.75 -5.61
N LYS A 125 -2.21 1.23 -6.63
CA LYS A 125 -3.61 1.52 -6.89
C LYS A 125 -4.42 0.26 -7.12
N ASP A 126 -5.56 0.19 -6.46
CA ASP A 126 -6.57 -0.83 -6.69
C ASP A 126 -7.98 -0.20 -6.79
N SER A 127 -8.84 -0.88 -7.53
CA SER A 127 -10.24 -0.49 -7.78
C SER A 127 -11.17 -1.69 -7.98
N GLY A 128 -10.70 -2.92 -7.80
CA GLY A 128 -11.49 -4.15 -7.96
C GLY A 128 -12.46 -4.40 -6.80
N PRO A 129 -13.75 -4.71 -7.06
CA PRO A 129 -14.67 -5.20 -6.04
C PRO A 129 -14.20 -6.53 -5.43
N SER A 130 -14.27 -6.64 -4.09
CA SER A 130 -13.82 -7.83 -3.34
C SER A 130 -14.86 -8.24 -2.28
N PRO A 131 -15.97 -8.91 -2.68
CA PRO A 131 -17.13 -9.17 -1.81
C PRO A 131 -16.86 -10.00 -0.54
N GLY A 132 -15.84 -10.84 -0.53
CA GLY A 132 -15.48 -11.68 0.63
C GLY A 132 -14.51 -10.96 1.57
N VAL A 133 -13.23 -11.01 1.25
CA VAL A 133 -12.15 -10.31 1.96
C VAL A 133 -11.57 -9.25 1.05
N GLY A 134 -11.41 -8.04 1.55
CA GLY A 134 -10.91 -6.88 0.81
C GLY A 134 -9.44 -7.00 0.44
N ASN A 135 -8.99 -6.04 -0.33
CA ASN A 135 -7.64 -6.03 -0.87
C ASN A 135 -6.62 -5.85 0.26
N LYS A 136 -5.44 -6.44 0.09
CA LYS A 136 -4.36 -6.45 1.08
C LYS A 136 -3.09 -5.88 0.48
N PHE A 137 -2.61 -4.80 1.09
CA PHE A 137 -1.34 -4.15 0.76
C PHE A 137 -0.39 -4.32 1.93
N THR A 138 0.73 -5.01 1.71
CA THR A 138 1.82 -5.15 2.69
C THR A 138 3.08 -4.60 2.05
N ASN A 139 3.62 -3.50 2.59
CA ASN A 139 4.80 -2.90 2.02
C ASN A 139 5.84 -2.47 3.06
N GLY A 140 7.10 -2.45 2.64
CA GLY A 140 8.19 -1.85 3.40
C GLY A 140 8.21 -0.34 3.21
N PHE A 141 8.36 0.11 1.97
CA PHE A 141 8.56 1.53 1.64
C PHE A 141 7.80 1.95 0.36
N THR A 142 6.90 2.92 0.44
CA THR A 142 6.21 3.51 -0.73
C THR A 142 6.53 5.00 -0.82
N PHE A 143 7.17 5.44 -1.91
CA PHE A 143 7.28 6.88 -2.21
C PHE A 143 5.96 7.46 -2.70
N GLY A 144 5.25 6.74 -3.56
CA GLY A 144 3.90 7.12 -3.95
C GLY A 144 2.89 7.00 -2.80
N GLY A 145 1.63 7.26 -3.13
CA GLY A 145 0.50 6.95 -2.25
C GLY A 145 -0.07 5.57 -2.55
N ILE A 146 -0.79 5.02 -1.57
CA ILE A 146 -1.62 3.83 -1.78
C ILE A 146 -3.06 4.31 -1.95
N LYS A 147 -3.75 3.83 -2.99
CA LYS A 147 -5.15 4.15 -3.25
C LYS A 147 -5.97 2.89 -3.49
N ASP A 148 -7.01 2.68 -2.70
CA ASP A 148 -8.04 1.69 -2.95
C ASP A 148 -9.42 2.34 -3.08
N SER A 149 -10.30 1.69 -3.84
CA SER A 149 -11.65 2.19 -4.15
C SER A 149 -12.66 1.09 -4.47
N GLY A 150 -12.26 -0.18 -4.50
CA GLY A 150 -13.20 -1.28 -4.74
C GLY A 150 -14.08 -1.52 -3.52
N PRO A 151 -15.37 -1.88 -3.64
CA PRO A 151 -16.19 -2.24 -2.48
C PRO A 151 -15.78 -3.60 -1.88
N SER A 152 -15.88 -3.74 -0.56
CA SER A 152 -15.68 -5.00 0.17
C SER A 152 -16.74 -5.29 1.24
N PRO A 153 -17.94 -5.75 0.84
CA PRO A 153 -19.05 -6.12 1.73
C PRO A 153 -18.73 -7.00 2.94
N GLY A 154 -17.81 -7.97 2.84
CA GLY A 154 -17.45 -8.87 3.93
C GLY A 154 -16.44 -8.24 4.90
N VAL A 155 -15.15 -8.46 4.67
CA VAL A 155 -14.06 -7.88 5.47
C VAL A 155 -13.37 -6.81 4.65
N GLY A 156 -13.24 -5.59 5.17
CA GLY A 156 -12.66 -4.45 4.47
C GLY A 156 -11.18 -4.59 4.12
N HIS A 157 -10.67 -3.57 3.45
CA HIS A 157 -9.31 -3.53 2.94
C HIS A 157 -8.28 -3.48 4.07
N LYS A 158 -7.10 -4.02 3.81
CA LYS A 158 -6.01 -4.07 4.79
C LYS A 158 -4.74 -3.45 4.24
N PHE A 159 -4.27 -2.41 4.93
CA PHE A 159 -3.01 -1.74 4.65
C PHE A 159 -2.04 -2.04 5.79
N THR A 160 -0.84 -2.50 5.45
CA THR A 160 0.23 -2.77 6.42
C THR A 160 1.52 -2.24 5.84
N ASN A 161 1.90 -1.03 6.24
CA ASN A 161 3.08 -0.35 5.71
C ASN A 161 4.07 -0.01 6.82
N SER A 162 5.35 0.06 6.46
CA SER A 162 6.39 0.56 7.37
C SER A 162 6.69 2.04 7.10
N PHE A 163 6.66 2.45 5.83
CA PHE A 163 6.88 3.84 5.43
C PHE A 163 6.05 4.21 4.18
N THR A 164 5.28 5.29 4.24
CA THR A 164 4.53 5.85 3.09
C THR A 164 4.74 7.37 3.00
N LEU A 165 5.21 7.87 1.86
CA LEU A 165 5.33 9.32 1.63
C LEU A 165 4.01 9.94 1.12
N GLY A 166 3.39 9.33 0.11
CA GLY A 166 2.19 9.88 -0.54
C GLY A 166 0.87 9.68 0.21
N GLY A 167 0.91 9.00 1.37
CA GLY A 167 -0.27 8.69 2.18
C GLY A 167 -1.08 7.50 1.66
N ILE A 168 -2.12 7.16 2.42
CA ILE A 168 -3.04 6.06 2.11
C ILE A 168 -4.43 6.65 1.92
N LYS A 169 -5.11 6.29 0.83
CA LYS A 169 -6.48 6.69 0.56
C LYS A 169 -7.35 5.48 0.25
N ASP A 170 -8.39 5.30 1.05
CA ASP A 170 -9.45 4.33 0.77
C ASP A 170 -10.79 5.04 0.58
N SER A 171 -11.60 4.48 -0.31
CA SER A 171 -12.95 4.93 -0.64
C SER A 171 -13.91 3.77 -0.89
N GLY A 172 -13.46 2.52 -0.74
CA GLY A 172 -14.27 1.33 -0.87
C GLY A 172 -15.26 1.18 0.28
N PRO A 173 -16.58 1.02 0.03
CA PRO A 173 -17.52 0.65 1.08
C PRO A 173 -17.19 -0.72 1.68
N SER A 174 -17.19 -0.82 3.01
CA SER A 174 -16.96 -2.06 3.76
C SER A 174 -18.07 -2.35 4.79
N PRO A 175 -19.29 -2.70 4.34
CA PRO A 175 -20.46 -2.96 5.19
C PRO A 175 -20.30 -3.93 6.36
N GLY A 176 -19.51 -5.00 6.21
CA GLY A 176 -19.31 -6.00 7.26
C GLY A 176 -18.31 -5.55 8.30
N VAL A 177 -17.02 -5.83 8.08
CA VAL A 177 -15.92 -5.34 8.91
C VAL A 177 -15.20 -4.23 8.16
N GLY A 178 -14.96 -3.10 8.81
CA GLY A 178 -14.30 -1.93 8.22
C GLY A 178 -12.84 -2.17 7.86
N ASN A 179 -12.27 -1.16 7.24
CA ASN A 179 -10.91 -1.16 6.73
C ASN A 179 -9.90 -1.13 7.88
N LYS A 180 -8.73 -1.73 7.67
CA LYS A 180 -7.68 -1.84 8.67
C LYS A 180 -6.37 -1.25 8.15
N PHE A 181 -5.96 -0.17 8.78
CA PHE A 181 -4.71 0.54 8.50
C PHE A 181 -3.72 0.24 9.61
N ILE A 182 -2.57 -0.30 9.24
CA ILE A 182 -1.45 -0.49 10.15
C ILE A 182 -0.24 0.18 9.51
N ASP A 183 0.20 1.30 10.06
CA ASP A 183 1.36 2.02 9.57
C ASP A 183 2.39 2.20 10.68
N SER A 184 3.63 2.46 10.29
CA SER A 184 4.68 2.87 11.23
C SER A 184 5.17 4.28 10.93
N PHE A 185 5.20 4.71 9.68
CA PHE A 185 5.57 6.08 9.33
C PHE A 185 4.83 6.57 8.08
N ASN A 186 4.05 7.65 8.21
CA ASN A 186 3.26 8.17 7.10
C ASN A 186 3.32 9.70 7.00
N LEU A 187 3.79 10.23 5.87
CA LEU A 187 3.83 11.70 5.69
C LEU A 187 2.55 12.26 5.10
N GLY A 188 1.96 11.56 4.12
CA GLY A 188 0.76 12.02 3.41
C GLY A 188 -0.54 11.88 4.20
N GLY A 189 -0.49 11.15 5.32
CA GLY A 189 -1.66 10.85 6.15
C GLY A 189 -2.47 9.68 5.63
N ILE A 190 -3.54 9.37 6.34
CA ILE A 190 -4.48 8.31 6.00
C ILE A 190 -5.86 8.93 5.81
N LYS A 191 -6.51 8.66 4.69
CA LYS A 191 -7.87 9.11 4.40
C LYS A 191 -8.76 7.93 4.06
N ASP A 192 -9.79 7.71 4.86
CA ASP A 192 -10.88 6.81 4.54
C ASP A 192 -12.19 7.58 4.33
N SER A 193 -12.97 7.12 3.37
CA SER A 193 -14.28 7.68 3.01
C SER A 193 -15.31 6.61 2.66
N GLY A 194 -14.94 5.34 2.75
CA GLY A 194 -15.86 4.22 2.53
C GLY A 194 -16.83 4.04 3.70
N PRO A 195 -18.14 3.86 3.47
CA PRO A 195 -19.07 3.51 4.54
C PRO A 195 -18.74 2.15 5.18
N SER A 196 -18.81 2.07 6.52
CA SER A 196 -18.60 0.85 7.30
C SER A 196 -19.68 0.63 8.37
N PRO A 197 -20.95 0.38 7.95
CA PRO A 197 -22.08 0.23 8.86
C PRO A 197 -22.05 -0.93 9.86
N GLY A 198 -21.25 -1.96 9.64
CA GLY A 198 -21.07 -3.06 10.60
C GLY A 198 -20.05 -2.72 11.68
N VAL A 199 -18.83 -3.22 11.55
CA VAL A 199 -17.70 -2.80 12.40
C VAL A 199 -16.94 -1.68 11.71
N GLY A 200 -16.68 -0.58 12.40
CA GLY A 200 -15.97 0.57 11.87
C GLY A 200 -14.50 0.30 11.55
N ASN A 201 -13.86 1.32 11.00
CA ASN A 201 -12.47 1.26 10.55
C ASN A 201 -11.50 1.20 11.74
N LYS A 202 -10.38 0.50 11.55
CA LYS A 202 -9.31 0.40 12.54
C LYS A 202 -8.02 1.01 12.02
N PHE A 203 -7.54 2.02 12.72
CA PHE A 203 -6.27 2.68 12.46
C PHE A 203 -5.28 2.33 13.57
N THR A 204 -4.10 1.88 13.20
CA THR A 204 -3.00 1.58 14.12
C THR A 204 -1.73 2.20 13.57
N ASP A 205 -1.32 3.32 14.14
CA ASP A 205 0.00 3.92 13.90
C ASP A 205 0.96 3.47 15.00
N ARG A 206 2.08 2.88 14.60
CA ARG A 206 3.12 2.39 15.52
C ARG A 206 4.20 3.42 15.84
N ARG A 207 4.40 4.47 15.03
CA ARG A 207 5.38 5.52 15.35
C ARG A 207 4.89 6.93 15.07
N GLN A 208 4.78 7.34 13.81
CA GLN A 208 4.43 8.71 13.45
C GLN A 208 3.63 8.86 12.14
N THR A 209 2.60 9.71 12.18
CA THR A 209 1.84 10.15 11.00
C THR A 209 1.79 11.68 10.93
N LEU A 210 2.37 12.29 9.89
CA LEU A 210 2.38 13.75 9.75
C LEU A 210 1.09 14.30 9.12
N GLY A 211 0.58 13.67 8.06
CA GLY A 211 -0.56 14.18 7.27
C GLY A 211 -1.94 14.05 7.95
N GLY A 212 -1.98 13.52 9.17
CA GLY A 212 -3.22 13.28 9.90
C GLY A 212 -3.94 12.01 9.47
N ILE A 213 -4.95 11.62 10.24
CA ILE A 213 -5.88 10.55 9.90
C ILE A 213 -7.27 11.16 9.73
N LYS A 214 -7.90 10.95 8.58
CA LYS A 214 -9.25 11.44 8.30
C LYS A 214 -10.15 10.29 7.89
N ASP A 215 -11.14 9.99 8.73
CA ASP A 215 -12.26 9.14 8.36
C ASP A 215 -13.52 10.01 8.15
N SER A 216 -14.22 9.73 7.06
CA SER A 216 -15.46 10.42 6.67
C SER A 216 -16.56 9.45 6.25
N GLY A 217 -16.29 8.15 6.29
CA GLY A 217 -17.28 7.11 6.00
C GLY A 217 -18.29 6.98 7.13
N PRO A 218 -19.61 6.85 6.85
CA PRO A 218 -20.58 6.51 7.88
C PRO A 218 -20.27 5.16 8.54
N SER A 219 -20.26 5.12 9.88
CA SER A 219 -20.05 3.91 10.70
C SER A 219 -21.15 3.78 11.76
N PRO A 220 -22.43 3.57 11.36
CA PRO A 220 -23.58 3.43 12.27
C PRO A 220 -23.59 2.19 13.16
N GLY A 221 -22.66 1.24 13.00
CA GLY A 221 -22.54 0.08 13.87
C GLY A 221 -21.53 0.34 14.99
N VAL A 222 -20.52 -0.51 15.11
CA VAL A 222 -19.40 -0.25 16.02
C VAL A 222 -18.56 0.89 15.42
N GLY A 223 -18.36 1.99 16.15
CA GLY A 223 -17.58 3.14 15.68
C GLY A 223 -16.12 2.82 15.32
N ASN A 224 -15.42 3.81 14.77
CA ASN A 224 -14.03 3.66 14.34
C ASN A 224 -13.08 3.58 15.55
N LYS A 225 -11.99 2.81 15.40
CA LYS A 225 -10.96 2.66 16.45
C LYS A 225 -9.63 3.21 15.97
N PHE A 226 -9.12 4.21 16.68
CA PHE A 226 -7.78 4.74 16.49
C PHE A 226 -6.85 4.24 17.58
N THR A 227 -5.63 3.90 17.20
CA THR A 227 -4.52 3.59 18.11
C THR A 227 -3.32 4.28 17.52
N ASP A 228 -3.01 5.43 18.08
CA ASP A 228 -2.01 6.34 17.54
C ASP A 228 -0.95 6.58 18.61
N ASN A 229 0.31 6.50 18.18
CA ASN A 229 1.43 6.90 19.02
C ASN A 229 1.75 8.39 18.84
N HIS A 230 1.71 8.90 17.60
CA HIS A 230 2.01 10.29 17.31
C HIS A 230 1.52 10.75 15.93
N THR A 231 0.30 11.30 15.85
CA THR A 231 -0.23 11.94 14.65
C THR A 231 -0.19 13.47 14.73
N LEU A 232 0.57 14.12 13.86
CA LEU A 232 0.79 15.58 13.88
C LEU A 232 -0.34 16.36 13.20
N GLY A 233 -0.90 15.82 12.12
CA GLY A 233 -2.03 16.42 11.38
C GLY A 233 -3.39 16.24 12.05
N GLY A 234 -3.41 15.65 13.26
CA GLY A 234 -4.62 15.31 14.00
C GLY A 234 -5.40 14.11 13.44
N ILE A 235 -6.41 13.70 14.21
CA ILE A 235 -7.36 12.65 13.83
C ILE A 235 -8.73 13.31 13.67
N LYS A 236 -9.35 13.14 12.50
CA LYS A 236 -10.70 13.63 12.21
C LYS A 236 -11.59 12.46 11.82
N ASP A 237 -12.52 12.11 12.71
CA ASP A 237 -13.61 11.20 12.43
C ASP A 237 -14.89 12.02 12.21
N SER A 238 -15.41 12.01 10.98
CA SER A 238 -16.53 12.88 10.56
C SER A 238 -17.69 12.11 9.94
N GLY A 239 -17.65 10.78 10.00
CA GLY A 239 -18.73 9.92 9.55
C GLY A 239 -19.91 9.91 10.54
N PRO A 240 -21.17 9.86 10.07
CA PRO A 240 -22.30 9.58 10.96
C PRO A 240 -22.12 8.24 11.70
N SER A 241 -22.20 8.24 13.04
CA SER A 241 -22.21 7.02 13.87
C SER A 241 -23.43 6.96 14.83
N PRO A 242 -24.65 6.68 14.33
CA PRO A 242 -25.85 6.50 15.16
C PRO A 242 -25.87 5.25 16.07
N GLY A 243 -24.89 4.35 15.97
CA GLY A 243 -24.88 3.06 16.68
C GLY A 243 -24.41 3.16 18.12
N ALA A 244 -25.35 3.38 19.04
CA ALA A 244 -25.31 3.13 20.48
C ALA A 244 -23.95 3.22 21.22
N GLY A 245 -23.80 4.28 22.05
CA GLY A 245 -22.73 4.38 23.06
C GLY A 245 -22.68 5.71 23.82
N HIS A 246 -23.77 6.07 24.52
CA HIS A 246 -23.70 6.75 25.82
C HIS A 246 -24.25 5.78 26.86
#